data_AF-A0A960GFU6-F1
#
_entry.id   AF-A0A960GFU6-F1
#
_cell.length_a   1.000
_cell.length_b   1.000
_cell.length_c   1.000
_cell.angle_alpha   90.00
_cell.angle_beta   90.00
_cell.angle_gamma   90.00
#
_symmetry.space_group_name_H-M   'P 1'
#
loop_
_entity.id
_entity.type
_entity.pdbx_description
1 polymer ?
#
loop_
_entity_poly.entity_id
_entity_poly.type
_entity_poly.pdbx_seq_one_letter_code
_entity_poly.pdbx_strand_id
1 'polypeptide(L)'
;SGRVLGEVNIFLWNYRGPANPVCTMELACPSPAATPWTTTEMTAATKALQSQGIDVYATHTDLDADFSGSLSAYLAKKRNRTFIAKRLTEWAVAAGVDGVDLDWENFAFNDGSSSWNATRPRLTKTIKVLSKRMHAAGLKLSVTVPGGYQPFRNDGSPNPGGGYSVYDWAALAPMVDRLRLMTYDYSWNAPGPIGPNPWARQVVRSAIAQMGRDN
;
A
#
# COMPACT_ATOMS: atom_id res chain seq x y z
N SER A 1 8.69 23.18 15.39
CA SER A 1 8.14 22.15 16.30
C SER A 1 7.79 20.94 15.47
N GLY A 2 8.49 19.82 15.68
CA GLY A 2 8.22 18.58 14.94
C GLY A 2 6.89 18.00 15.40
N ARG A 3 5.82 18.25 14.65
CA ARG A 3 4.54 17.57 14.85
C ARG A 3 4.84 16.09 14.66
N VAL A 4 4.69 15.28 15.72
CA VAL A 4 4.66 13.82 15.56
C VAL A 4 3.51 13.58 14.58
N LEU A 5 3.81 13.18 13.35
CA LEU A 5 2.80 12.78 12.38
C LEU A 5 2.18 11.50 12.90
N GLY A 6 1.10 11.65 13.66
CA GLY A 6 0.22 10.54 13.98
C GLY A 6 -0.55 10.20 12.71
N GLU A 7 -0.41 8.98 12.23
CA GLU A 7 -1.29 8.41 11.21
C GLU A 7 -1.83 7.10 11.75
N VAL A 8 -3.06 6.76 11.40
CA VAL A 8 -3.67 5.47 11.75
C VAL A 8 -4.50 4.93 10.59
N ASN A 9 -4.42 3.62 10.37
CA ASN A 9 -5.30 2.91 9.46
C ASN A 9 -6.46 2.31 10.27
N ILE A 10 -7.70 2.73 10.03
CA ILE A 10 -8.88 2.19 10.77
C ILE A 10 -9.95 1.59 9.85
N PHE A 11 -9.76 1.66 8.54
CA PHE A 11 -10.65 1.03 7.55
C PHE A 11 -9.88 -0.01 6.77
N LEU A 12 -10.48 -1.18 6.55
CA LEU A 12 -9.89 -2.26 5.77
C LEU A 12 -10.80 -2.61 4.60
N TRP A 13 -10.29 -2.35 3.40
CA TRP A 13 -10.85 -2.73 2.13
C TRP A 13 -9.95 -3.78 1.48
N ASN A 14 -10.49 -4.51 0.52
CA ASN A 14 -9.78 -5.62 -0.07
C ASN A 14 -10.21 -5.88 -1.51
N TYR A 15 -9.25 -6.31 -2.30
CA TYR A 15 -9.45 -6.82 -3.63
C TYR A 15 -9.98 -8.27 -3.54
N ARG A 16 -11.14 -8.54 -4.14
CA ARG A 16 -11.78 -9.87 -4.22
C ARG A 16 -11.95 -10.31 -5.67
N GLY A 17 -10.95 -10.02 -6.50
CA GLY A 17 -10.94 -10.37 -7.92
C GLY A 17 -11.42 -9.25 -8.86
N PRO A 18 -11.34 -9.48 -10.18
CA PRO A 18 -11.52 -8.43 -11.19
C PRO A 18 -12.95 -7.88 -11.30
N ALA A 19 -13.96 -8.66 -10.89
CA ALA A 19 -15.35 -8.22 -10.79
C ALA A 19 -15.58 -7.33 -9.55
N ASN A 20 -14.72 -7.48 -8.56
CA ASN A 20 -14.86 -6.99 -7.19
C ASN A 20 -13.54 -6.36 -6.71
N PRO A 21 -13.03 -5.33 -7.43
CA PRO A 21 -11.67 -4.85 -7.22
C PRO A 21 -11.49 -3.94 -6.00
N VAL A 22 -12.60 -3.52 -5.37
CA VAL A 22 -12.62 -2.83 -4.08
C VAL A 22 -13.84 -3.33 -3.35
N CYS A 23 -13.60 -4.11 -2.30
CA CYS A 23 -14.60 -4.67 -1.41
C CYS A 23 -14.22 -4.38 0.02
N THR A 24 -15.05 -4.87 0.92
CA THR A 24 -14.86 -4.70 2.35
C THR A 24 -14.81 -6.03 3.03
N MET A 25 -14.27 -6.02 4.25
CA MET A 25 -13.93 -7.26 4.94
C MET A 25 -15.14 -8.10 5.36
N GLU A 26 -16.31 -7.50 5.61
CA GLU A 26 -17.50 -8.28 5.95
C GLU A 26 -18.19 -8.89 4.72
N LEU A 27 -18.92 -9.98 4.99
CA LEU A 27 -19.55 -10.89 4.04
C LEU A 27 -20.35 -10.15 2.94
N ALA A 28 -19.82 -10.23 1.71
CA ALA A 28 -20.29 -9.65 0.44
C ALA A 28 -19.70 -8.28 0.08
N CYS A 29 -19.17 -8.19 -1.16
CA CYS A 29 -18.75 -6.95 -1.77
C CYS A 29 -19.95 -6.01 -1.92
N PRO A 30 -19.96 -4.85 -1.24
CA PRO A 30 -21.10 -3.96 -1.25
C PRO A 30 -21.35 -3.40 -2.65
N SER A 31 -22.61 -3.09 -2.94
CA SER A 31 -22.99 -2.52 -4.24
C SER A 31 -22.31 -1.14 -4.45
N PRO A 32 -22.18 -0.67 -5.70
CA PRO A 32 -21.57 0.61 -6.03
C PRO A 32 -22.07 1.84 -5.27
N ALA A 33 -23.29 1.78 -4.70
CA ALA A 33 -23.99 2.90 -4.08
C ALA A 33 -23.86 2.96 -2.54
N ALA A 34 -23.36 1.91 -1.90
CA ALA A 34 -23.11 1.93 -0.46
C ALA A 34 -21.73 2.54 -0.18
N THR A 35 -21.66 3.59 0.64
CA THR A 35 -20.50 3.87 1.46
C THR A 35 -20.41 2.76 2.48
N PRO A 36 -19.41 1.88 2.39
CA PRO A 36 -19.68 0.58 2.95
C PRO A 36 -19.44 0.48 4.47
N TRP A 37 -18.75 1.43 5.11
CA TRP A 37 -18.34 1.28 6.53
C TRP A 37 -18.30 2.54 7.37
N THR A 38 -18.92 3.64 6.97
CA THR A 38 -19.03 4.77 7.91
C THR A 38 -20.19 4.51 8.86
N THR A 39 -19.95 3.74 9.92
CA THR A 39 -20.85 3.77 11.07
C THR A 39 -20.73 5.13 11.76
N THR A 40 -21.74 5.50 12.57
CA THR A 40 -21.66 6.70 13.40
C THR A 40 -20.44 6.65 14.33
N GLU A 41 -20.12 5.46 14.86
CA GLU A 41 -18.97 5.23 15.73
C GLU A 41 -17.64 5.44 15.00
N MET A 42 -17.48 4.85 13.81
CA MET A 42 -16.28 5.04 12.99
C MET A 42 -16.12 6.50 12.56
N THR A 43 -17.22 7.17 12.21
CA THR A 43 -17.21 8.60 11.90
C THR A 43 -16.78 9.44 13.10
N ALA A 44 -17.27 9.11 14.30
CA ALA A 44 -16.88 9.80 15.53
C ALA A 44 -15.40 9.55 15.86
N ALA A 45 -14.90 8.33 15.70
CA ALA A 45 -13.50 7.99 15.89
C ALA A 45 -12.59 8.74 14.91
N THR A 46 -12.93 8.76 13.61
CA THR A 46 -12.21 9.52 12.58
C THR A 46 -12.10 10.99 12.96
N LYS A 47 -13.23 11.63 13.32
CA LYS A 47 -13.26 13.04 13.72
C LYS A 47 -12.46 13.31 14.99
N ALA A 48 -12.53 12.41 15.98
CA ALA A 48 -11.77 12.55 17.22
C ALA A 48 -10.26 12.53 16.95
N LEU A 49 -9.78 11.59 16.13
CA LEU A 49 -8.37 11.50 15.71
C LEU A 49 -7.93 12.74 14.93
N GLN A 50 -8.71 13.14 13.93
CA GLN A 50 -8.43 14.34 13.12
C GLN A 50 -8.41 15.63 13.95
N SER A 51 -9.27 15.75 14.97
CA SER A 51 -9.27 16.90 15.89
C SER A 51 -7.95 17.04 16.67
N GLN A 52 -7.21 15.94 16.84
CA GLN A 52 -5.88 15.91 17.46
C GLN A 52 -4.75 16.06 16.42
N GLY A 53 -5.08 16.23 15.14
CA GLY A 53 -4.13 16.30 14.04
C GLY A 53 -3.51 14.95 13.66
N ILE A 54 -4.21 13.85 13.93
CA ILE A 54 -3.84 12.50 13.49
C ILE A 54 -4.55 12.23 12.16
N ASP A 55 -3.80 11.95 11.10
CA ASP A 55 -4.39 11.58 9.81
C ASP A 55 -4.96 10.16 9.88
N VAL A 56 -6.13 9.97 9.30
CA VAL A 56 -6.82 8.69 9.25
C VAL A 56 -6.79 8.16 7.83
N TYR A 57 -6.37 6.91 7.67
CA TYR A 57 -6.25 6.24 6.38
C TYR A 57 -7.18 5.04 6.29
N ALA A 58 -7.61 4.74 5.07
CA ALA A 58 -8.17 3.44 4.72
C ALA A 58 -7.13 2.57 4.02
N THR A 59 -6.98 1.31 4.43
CA THR A 59 -6.08 0.37 3.78
C THR A 59 -6.83 -0.45 2.76
N HIS A 60 -6.28 -0.59 1.55
CA HIS A 60 -6.78 -1.51 0.54
C HIS A 60 -5.77 -2.62 0.29
N THR A 61 -6.18 -3.86 0.53
CA THR A 61 -5.32 -5.05 0.52
C THR A 61 -5.63 -6.01 -0.63
N ASP A 62 -4.77 -6.99 -0.86
CA ASP A 62 -5.01 -8.13 -1.76
C ASP A 62 -4.71 -9.50 -1.12
N LEU A 63 -4.77 -9.62 0.22
CA LEU A 63 -4.27 -10.78 0.99
C LEU A 63 -4.96 -12.14 0.73
N ASP A 64 -6.02 -12.17 -0.07
CA ASP A 64 -6.71 -13.41 -0.41
C ASP A 64 -5.93 -14.15 -1.51
N ALA A 65 -5.24 -15.22 -1.13
CA ALA A 65 -4.38 -16.00 -2.01
C ALA A 65 -5.14 -16.67 -3.17
N ASP A 66 -6.45 -16.88 -3.05
CA ASP A 66 -7.29 -17.42 -4.14
C ASP A 66 -7.32 -16.46 -5.36
N PHE A 67 -7.00 -15.18 -5.13
CA PHE A 67 -6.92 -14.15 -6.17
C PHE A 67 -5.48 -13.83 -6.60
N SER A 68 -4.48 -14.61 -6.18
CA SER A 68 -3.08 -14.47 -6.60
C SER A 68 -2.93 -14.32 -8.12
N GLY A 69 -2.07 -13.41 -8.56
CA GLY A 69 -1.83 -13.04 -9.95
C GLY A 69 -2.94 -12.21 -10.61
N SER A 70 -4.17 -12.28 -10.09
CA SER A 70 -5.32 -11.67 -10.76
C SER A 70 -5.34 -10.14 -10.65
N LEU A 71 -4.82 -9.55 -9.55
CA LEU A 71 -4.71 -8.11 -9.42
C LEU A 71 -3.74 -7.54 -10.46
N SER A 72 -2.55 -8.14 -10.65
CA SER A 72 -1.63 -7.71 -11.70
C SER A 72 -2.26 -7.82 -13.10
N ALA A 73 -2.97 -8.91 -13.37
CA ALA A 73 -3.70 -9.08 -14.63
C ALA A 73 -4.80 -8.03 -14.83
N TYR A 74 -5.53 -7.70 -13.76
CA TYR A 74 -6.54 -6.64 -13.74
C TYR A 74 -5.89 -5.27 -14.06
N LEU A 75 -4.77 -4.94 -13.42
CA LEU A 75 -4.04 -3.69 -13.60
C LEU A 75 -3.35 -3.56 -14.97
N ALA A 76 -3.30 -4.62 -15.80
CA ALA A 76 -2.76 -4.54 -17.16
C ALA A 76 -3.55 -3.56 -18.06
N LYS A 77 -4.86 -3.41 -17.83
CA LYS A 77 -5.75 -2.59 -18.67
C LYS A 77 -5.84 -1.15 -18.13
N LYS A 78 -5.68 -0.13 -18.99
CA LYS A 78 -5.80 1.29 -18.60
C LYS A 78 -7.13 1.60 -17.92
N ARG A 79 -8.24 1.10 -18.48
CA ARG A 79 -9.59 1.28 -17.92
C ARG A 79 -9.71 0.78 -16.47
N ASN A 80 -9.04 -0.33 -16.14
CA ASN A 80 -9.10 -0.95 -14.82
C ASN A 80 -8.29 -0.14 -13.80
N ARG A 81 -7.10 0.36 -14.19
CA ARG A 81 -6.33 1.30 -13.37
C ARG A 81 -7.10 2.59 -13.08
N THR A 82 -7.78 3.14 -14.08
CA THR A 82 -8.66 4.31 -13.90
C THR A 82 -9.85 3.99 -12.99
N PHE A 83 -10.46 2.81 -13.13
CA PHE A 83 -11.61 2.40 -12.33
C PHE A 83 -11.24 2.25 -10.85
N ILE A 84 -10.20 1.46 -10.53
CA ILE A 84 -9.82 1.24 -9.13
C ILE A 84 -9.38 2.55 -8.47
N ALA A 85 -8.67 3.41 -9.20
CA ALA A 85 -8.32 4.74 -8.71
C ALA A 85 -9.55 5.60 -8.41
N LYS A 86 -10.54 5.59 -9.32
CA LYS A 86 -11.83 6.25 -9.10
C LYS A 86 -12.51 5.75 -7.85
N ARG A 87 -12.66 4.44 -7.75
CA ARG A 87 -13.41 3.79 -6.68
C ARG A 87 -12.80 4.06 -5.32
N LEU A 88 -11.48 3.87 -5.17
CA LEU A 88 -10.78 4.12 -3.90
C LEU A 88 -10.87 5.59 -3.48
N THR A 89 -10.72 6.53 -4.44
CA THR A 89 -10.85 7.96 -4.14
C THR A 89 -12.27 8.30 -3.67
N GLU A 90 -13.30 7.81 -4.35
CA GLU A 90 -14.70 8.08 -3.99
C GLU A 90 -15.06 7.49 -2.64
N TRP A 91 -14.59 6.28 -2.34
CA TRP A 91 -14.78 5.67 -1.03
C TRP A 91 -14.02 6.39 0.07
N ALA A 92 -12.81 6.88 -0.18
CA ALA A 92 -12.06 7.65 0.80
C ALA A 92 -12.73 8.99 1.13
N VAL A 93 -13.17 9.74 0.11
CA VAL A 93 -13.95 10.98 0.31
C VAL A 93 -15.20 10.70 1.12
N ALA A 94 -15.95 9.67 0.75
CA ALA A 94 -17.21 9.37 1.40
C ALA A 94 -17.02 8.75 2.80
N ALA A 95 -15.86 8.14 3.06
CA ALA A 95 -15.45 7.68 4.38
C ALA A 95 -14.97 8.81 5.31
N GLY A 96 -14.68 10.00 4.77
CA GLY A 96 -14.15 11.14 5.53
C GLY A 96 -12.73 10.91 6.04
N VAL A 97 -11.97 10.02 5.41
CA VAL A 97 -10.55 9.76 5.73
C VAL A 97 -9.63 10.73 5.00
N ASP A 98 -8.41 10.88 5.50
CA ASP A 98 -7.38 11.77 4.95
C ASP A 98 -6.61 11.14 3.79
N GLY A 99 -6.64 9.80 3.68
CA GLY A 99 -5.94 9.11 2.60
C GLY A 99 -6.22 7.62 2.49
N VAL A 100 -5.52 6.98 1.56
CA VAL A 100 -5.53 5.53 1.37
C VAL A 100 -4.12 4.98 1.41
N ASP A 101 -3.96 3.85 2.09
CA ASP A 101 -2.77 3.03 2.07
C ASP A 101 -3.00 1.81 1.19
N LEU A 102 -2.10 1.56 0.25
CA LEU A 102 -2.13 0.35 -0.56
C LEU A 102 -1.19 -0.69 0.02
N ASP A 103 -1.75 -1.80 0.45
CA ASP A 103 -1.04 -2.91 1.06
C ASP A 103 -1.26 -4.17 0.23
N TRP A 104 -0.69 -4.12 -0.98
CA TRP A 104 -0.82 -5.17 -2.00
C TRP A 104 0.38 -6.09 -1.94
N GLU A 105 0.23 -7.21 -1.26
CA GLU A 105 1.27 -8.14 -0.83
C GLU A 105 1.33 -9.42 -1.67
N ASN A 106 0.24 -9.85 -2.32
CA ASN A 106 0.27 -11.07 -3.15
C ASN A 106 1.33 -10.99 -4.24
N PHE A 107 1.60 -9.80 -4.78
CA PHE A 107 2.69 -9.57 -5.72
C PHE A 107 4.05 -10.12 -5.22
N ALA A 108 4.33 -9.94 -3.93
CA ALA A 108 5.56 -10.38 -3.30
C ALA A 108 5.53 -11.87 -2.91
N PHE A 109 4.43 -12.30 -2.30
CA PHE A 109 4.41 -13.57 -1.56
C PHE A 109 3.70 -14.72 -2.28
N ASN A 110 2.79 -14.43 -3.21
CA ASN A 110 1.90 -15.42 -3.81
C ASN A 110 1.96 -15.47 -5.36
N ASP A 111 2.26 -14.37 -6.05
CA ASP A 111 2.26 -14.27 -7.51
C ASP A 111 3.49 -14.93 -8.17
N GLY A 112 4.55 -15.17 -7.38
CA GLY A 112 5.83 -15.70 -7.85
C GLY A 112 6.69 -14.68 -8.61
N SER A 113 8.01 -14.78 -8.45
CA SER A 113 8.96 -13.78 -8.96
C SER A 113 9.04 -13.69 -10.49
N SER A 114 8.61 -14.72 -11.22
CA SER A 114 8.50 -14.70 -12.68
C SER A 114 7.48 -13.67 -13.19
N SER A 115 6.50 -13.27 -12.35
CA SER A 115 5.48 -12.28 -12.69
C SER A 115 5.99 -10.83 -12.58
N TRP A 116 7.05 -10.58 -11.80
CA TRP A 116 7.44 -9.26 -11.34
C TRP A 116 7.77 -8.28 -12.46
N ASN A 117 8.40 -8.75 -13.55
CA ASN A 117 8.69 -7.93 -14.73
C ASN A 117 7.43 -7.35 -15.39
N ALA A 118 6.33 -8.09 -15.37
CA ALA A 118 5.05 -7.62 -15.88
C ALA A 118 4.31 -6.77 -14.84
N THR A 119 4.35 -7.16 -13.57
CA THR A 119 3.62 -6.49 -12.47
C THR A 119 4.19 -5.12 -12.16
N ARG A 120 5.52 -4.97 -12.06
CA ARG A 120 6.20 -3.71 -11.72
C ARG A 120 5.71 -2.50 -12.54
N PRO A 121 5.77 -2.49 -13.89
CA PRO A 121 5.29 -1.34 -14.66
C PRO A 121 3.77 -1.15 -14.59
N ARG A 122 2.99 -2.19 -14.27
CA ARG A 122 1.53 -2.07 -14.07
C ARG A 122 1.23 -1.38 -12.76
N LEU A 123 1.95 -1.76 -11.69
CA LEU A 123 1.86 -1.14 -10.38
C LEU A 123 2.25 0.34 -10.46
N THR A 124 3.44 0.68 -10.99
CA THR A 124 3.89 2.08 -11.13
C THR A 124 2.88 2.95 -11.89
N LYS A 125 2.33 2.43 -13.00
CA LYS A 125 1.29 3.16 -13.78
C LYS A 125 -0.01 3.33 -12.99
N THR A 126 -0.36 2.37 -12.13
CA THR A 126 -1.54 2.45 -11.27
C THR A 126 -1.35 3.49 -10.19
N ILE A 127 -0.21 3.48 -9.49
CA ILE A 127 0.13 4.46 -8.46
C ILE A 127 0.12 5.88 -9.03
N LYS A 128 0.68 6.09 -10.23
CA LYS A 128 0.63 7.40 -10.91
C LYS A 128 -0.79 7.92 -11.13
N VAL A 129 -1.72 7.04 -11.54
CA VAL A 129 -3.12 7.40 -11.79
C VAL A 129 -3.85 7.67 -10.48
N LEU A 130 -3.59 6.85 -9.45
CA LEU A 130 -4.20 6.97 -8.14
C LEU A 130 -3.74 8.24 -7.42
N SER A 131 -2.42 8.46 -7.34
CA SER A 131 -1.77 9.65 -6.78
C SER A 131 -2.40 10.94 -7.31
N LYS A 132 -2.38 11.13 -8.63
CA LYS A 132 -2.97 12.31 -9.27
C LYS A 132 -4.44 12.52 -8.89
N ARG A 133 -5.21 11.43 -8.77
CA ARG A 133 -6.64 11.51 -8.47
C ARG A 133 -6.90 11.83 -7.01
N MET A 134 -6.14 11.22 -6.10
CA MET A 134 -6.26 11.44 -4.66
C MET A 134 -5.84 12.86 -4.29
N HIS A 135 -4.68 13.31 -4.78
CA HIS A 135 -4.22 14.69 -4.54
C HIS A 135 -5.20 15.73 -5.09
N ALA A 136 -5.82 15.48 -6.26
CA ALA A 136 -6.87 16.35 -6.80
C ALA A 136 -8.15 16.38 -5.94
N ALA A 137 -8.38 15.37 -5.11
CA ALA A 137 -9.47 15.32 -4.14
C ALA A 137 -9.05 15.77 -2.73
N GLY A 138 -7.82 16.27 -2.54
CA GLY A 138 -7.28 16.65 -1.24
C GLY A 138 -6.91 15.47 -0.34
N LEU A 139 -6.80 14.26 -0.89
CA LEU A 139 -6.44 13.03 -0.17
C LEU A 139 -4.97 12.68 -0.35
N LYS A 140 -4.40 12.01 0.65
CA LYS A 140 -3.06 11.43 0.64
C LYS A 140 -3.06 10.00 0.13
N LEU A 141 -1.91 9.56 -0.40
CA LEU A 141 -1.66 8.19 -0.82
C LEU A 141 -0.42 7.64 -0.11
N SER A 142 -0.56 6.47 0.51
CA SER A 142 0.55 5.66 1.01
C SER A 142 0.63 4.33 0.26
N VAL A 143 1.82 3.76 0.20
CA VAL A 143 2.02 2.38 -0.27
C VAL A 143 2.88 1.64 0.75
N THR A 144 2.37 0.51 1.22
CA THR A 144 3.07 -0.43 2.08
C THR A 144 3.78 -1.49 1.23
N VAL A 145 5.08 -1.69 1.50
CA VAL A 145 5.95 -2.58 0.73
C VAL A 145 6.84 -3.42 1.64
N PRO A 146 7.12 -4.69 1.29
CA PRO A 146 8.04 -5.52 2.06
C PRO A 146 9.46 -4.94 2.09
N GLY A 147 10.13 -4.96 3.24
CA GLY A 147 11.48 -4.41 3.41
C GLY A 147 12.61 -5.16 2.68
N GLY A 148 12.37 -6.41 2.25
CA GLY A 148 13.37 -7.26 1.62
C GLY A 148 14.32 -7.95 2.61
N TYR A 149 15.16 -8.85 2.08
CA TYR A 149 16.11 -9.69 2.78
C TYR A 149 17.58 -9.28 2.52
N GLN A 150 18.42 -9.56 3.52
CA GLN A 150 19.86 -9.35 3.43
C GLN A 150 20.56 -10.39 2.53
N PRO A 151 21.77 -10.08 2.02
CA PRO A 151 22.43 -8.77 2.10
C PRO A 151 21.85 -7.74 1.11
N PHE A 152 21.94 -6.45 1.45
CA PHE A 152 21.81 -5.37 0.46
C PHE A 152 23.20 -5.05 -0.11
N ARG A 153 23.26 -4.69 -1.40
CA ARG A 153 24.47 -4.17 -2.06
C ARG A 153 24.84 -2.78 -1.54
N ASN A 154 26.04 -2.33 -1.88
CA ASN A 154 26.58 -1.02 -1.49
C ASN A 154 25.76 0.17 -2.02
N ASP A 155 25.05 0.00 -3.15
CA ASP A 155 24.13 1.01 -3.71
C ASP A 155 22.74 0.98 -3.07
N GLY A 156 22.56 0.14 -2.03
CA GLY A 156 21.29 -0.08 -1.37
C GLY A 156 20.35 -1.01 -2.12
N SER A 157 20.65 -1.48 -3.34
CA SER A 157 19.81 -2.49 -3.98
C SER A 157 19.83 -3.79 -3.18
N PRO A 158 18.72 -4.55 -3.09
CA PRO A 158 18.78 -5.90 -2.54
C PRO A 158 19.77 -6.76 -3.34
N ASN A 159 20.51 -7.67 -2.70
CA ASN A 159 21.27 -8.69 -3.46
C ASN A 159 20.33 -9.43 -4.44
N PRO A 160 20.86 -10.07 -5.50
CA PRO A 160 20.06 -10.98 -6.30
C PRO A 160 19.36 -11.98 -5.38
N GLY A 161 18.03 -12.05 -5.42
CA GLY A 161 17.22 -12.92 -4.55
C GLY A 161 16.87 -12.34 -3.16
N GLY A 162 17.36 -11.14 -2.80
CA GLY A 162 17.15 -10.51 -1.50
C GLY A 162 16.04 -9.46 -1.46
N GLY A 163 15.23 -9.26 -2.49
CA GLY A 163 14.20 -8.23 -2.44
C GLY A 163 13.08 -8.40 -3.43
N TYR A 164 12.03 -7.61 -3.24
CA TYR A 164 10.80 -7.69 -3.99
C TYR A 164 10.82 -6.67 -5.12
N SER A 165 11.55 -6.96 -6.20
CA SER A 165 11.77 -6.03 -7.31
C SER A 165 10.49 -5.62 -8.04
N VAL A 166 9.36 -6.28 -7.74
CA VAL A 166 8.02 -5.87 -8.15
C VAL A 166 7.65 -4.47 -7.66
N TYR A 167 8.18 -4.02 -6.51
CA TYR A 167 8.00 -2.66 -6.00
C TYR A 167 9.23 -1.81 -6.36
N ASP A 168 9.04 -0.92 -7.33
CA ASP A 168 10.08 0.04 -7.74
C ASP A 168 10.04 1.28 -6.83
N TRP A 169 10.71 1.21 -5.68
CA TRP A 169 10.64 2.27 -4.66
C TRP A 169 11.04 3.65 -5.21
N ALA A 170 12.06 3.72 -6.06
CA ALA A 170 12.50 4.96 -6.69
C ALA A 170 11.43 5.55 -7.62
N ALA A 171 10.71 4.71 -8.36
CA ALA A 171 9.60 5.18 -9.19
C ALA A 171 8.35 5.51 -8.37
N LEU A 172 8.10 4.81 -7.26
CA LEU A 172 6.90 4.97 -6.44
C LEU A 172 6.96 6.20 -5.53
N ALA A 173 8.09 6.41 -4.85
CA ALA A 173 8.23 7.42 -3.79
C ALA A 173 7.85 8.85 -4.22
N PRO A 174 8.23 9.36 -5.41
CA PRO A 174 7.86 10.71 -5.83
C PRO A 174 6.35 10.90 -6.11
N MET A 175 5.57 9.82 -6.10
CA MET A 175 4.13 9.85 -6.39
C MET A 175 3.27 9.68 -5.13
N VAL A 176 3.85 9.37 -3.98
CA VAL A 176 3.10 9.04 -2.76
C VAL A 176 3.52 9.95 -1.62
N ASP A 177 2.61 10.20 -0.69
CA ASP A 177 2.88 10.98 0.52
C ASP A 177 3.68 10.14 1.53
N ARG A 178 3.61 8.81 1.44
CA ARG A 178 4.40 7.89 2.26
C ARG A 178 4.69 6.56 1.57
N LEU A 179 5.95 6.12 1.65
CA LEU A 179 6.34 4.74 1.40
C LEU A 179 6.57 4.04 2.74
N ARG A 180 5.73 3.07 3.09
CA ARG A 180 5.75 2.35 4.37
C ARG A 180 6.51 1.04 4.19
N LEU A 181 7.69 0.93 4.82
CA LEU A 181 8.54 -0.26 4.72
C LEU A 181 8.18 -1.25 5.83
N MET A 182 7.75 -2.45 5.46
CA MET A 182 7.48 -3.54 6.40
C MET A 182 8.81 -4.09 6.92
N THR A 183 9.29 -3.50 8.01
CA THR A 183 10.54 -3.86 8.70
C THR A 183 10.25 -4.74 9.91
N TYR A 184 9.46 -5.78 9.69
CA TYR A 184 9.08 -6.84 10.63
C TYR A 184 9.06 -8.20 9.89
N ASP A 185 8.66 -9.27 10.58
CA ASP A 185 8.66 -10.65 10.08
C ASP A 185 10.03 -11.17 9.59
N TYR A 186 11.11 -10.66 10.18
CA TYR A 186 12.46 -11.17 9.97
C TYR A 186 12.60 -12.64 10.45
N SER A 187 11.92 -12.99 11.54
CA SER A 187 11.78 -14.36 12.03
C SER A 187 10.31 -14.66 12.21
N TRP A 188 9.70 -15.34 11.23
CA TRP A 188 8.25 -15.58 11.20
C TRP A 188 7.89 -17.07 11.32
N ASN A 189 8.78 -17.98 10.90
CA ASN A 189 8.58 -19.45 10.93
C ASN A 189 9.56 -20.18 11.85
N ALA A 190 10.49 -19.47 12.49
CA ALA A 190 11.46 -20.01 13.42
C ALA A 190 11.73 -19.00 14.54
N PRO A 191 12.12 -19.45 15.75
CA PRO A 191 12.46 -18.56 16.85
C PRO A 191 13.57 -17.56 16.47
N GLY A 192 13.33 -16.28 16.73
CA GLY A 192 14.29 -15.22 16.44
C GLY A 192 13.69 -13.83 16.61
N PRO A 193 14.49 -12.76 16.40
CA PRO A 193 13.99 -11.39 16.47
C PRO A 193 12.99 -11.11 15.32
N ILE A 194 11.80 -10.58 15.65
CA ILE A 194 10.78 -10.19 14.66
C ILE A 194 11.25 -9.04 13.76
N GLY A 195 11.95 -8.06 14.33
CA GLY A 195 12.46 -6.89 13.61
C GLY A 195 13.79 -6.42 14.20
N PRO A 196 14.91 -7.11 13.96
CA PRO A 196 16.20 -6.73 14.53
C PRO A 196 16.64 -5.34 14.04
N ASN A 197 16.90 -4.44 14.99
CA ASN A 197 17.30 -3.05 14.72
C ASN A 197 18.42 -2.88 13.66
N PRO A 198 19.49 -3.72 13.64
CA PRO A 198 20.52 -3.61 12.60
C PRO A 198 19.98 -3.86 11.19
N TRP A 199 19.07 -4.81 11.01
CA TRP A 199 18.43 -5.12 9.72
C TRP A 199 17.48 -4.01 9.30
N ALA A 200 16.58 -3.56 10.19
CA ALA A 200 15.66 -2.47 9.90
C ALA A 200 16.41 -1.20 9.46
N ARG A 201 17.55 -0.88 10.11
CA ARG A 201 18.43 0.22 9.68
C ARG A 201 19.03 0.03 8.28
N GLN A 202 19.32 -1.20 7.87
CA GLN A 202 19.80 -1.46 6.51
C GLN A 202 18.69 -1.29 5.48
N VAL A 203 17.47 -1.77 5.75
CA VAL A 203 16.30 -1.55 4.88
C VAL A 203 16.05 -0.06 4.67
N VAL A 204 16.08 0.74 5.74
CA VAL A 204 15.93 2.20 5.64
C VAL A 204 17.04 2.84 4.83
N ARG A 205 18.31 2.46 5.06
CA ARG A 205 19.45 2.97 4.26
C ARG A 205 19.32 2.59 2.78
N SER A 206 18.85 1.38 2.49
CA SER A 206 18.55 0.90 1.14
C SER A 206 17.50 1.78 0.47
N ALA A 207 16.40 2.07 1.15
CA ALA A 207 15.36 2.94 0.62
C ALA A 207 15.90 4.35 0.34
N ILE A 208 16.64 4.96 1.28
CA ILE A 208 17.25 6.29 1.08
C ILE A 208 18.20 6.30 -0.12
N ALA A 209 19.01 5.26 -0.29
CA ALA A 209 19.95 5.16 -1.42
C ALA A 209 19.22 5.04 -2.76
N GLN A 210 18.13 4.26 -2.83
CA GLN A 210 17.33 4.09 -4.04
C GLN A 210 16.51 5.33 -4.41
N MET A 211 15.96 6.04 -3.42
CA MET A 211 15.10 7.20 -3.63
C MET A 211 15.90 8.50 -3.81
N GLY A 212 17.10 8.59 -3.24
CA GLY A 212 17.81 9.86 -3.06
C GLY A 212 17.42 10.55 -1.74
N ARG A 213 18.30 11.39 -1.21
CA ARG A 213 18.17 12.00 0.14
C ARG A 213 17.13 13.12 0.25
N ASP A 214 16.60 13.61 -0.88
CA ASP A 214 15.79 14.84 -0.95
C ASP A 214 14.35 14.61 -1.43
N ASN A 215 13.86 13.36 -1.41
CA ASN A 215 12.43 13.05 -1.62
C ASN A 215 11.66 13.07 -0.30
#